data_AF-A0A8T4XWW2-F1
#
_entry.id   AF-A0A8T4XWW2-F1
#
_cell.length_a   1.000
_cell.length_b   1.000
_cell.length_c   1.000
_cell.angle_alpha   90.00
_cell.angle_beta   90.00
_cell.angle_gamma   90.00
#
_symmetry.space_group_name_H-M   'P 1'
#
loop_
_entity.id
_entity.type
_entity.pdbx_description
1 polymer ?
#
loop_
_entity_poly.entity_id
_entity_poly.type
_entity_poly.pdbx_seq_one_letter_code
_entity_poly.pdbx_strand_id
1 'polypeptide(L)' 'MEYFSTDKLGRVFVVRLDPGDYVLESINELIVREKINDAIVVSAVGTLNECTLHIVTTTGFPPKEYFKR' A
#
# COMPACT_ATOMS: atom_id res chain seq x y z
N MET A 1 19.38 10.47 5.38
CA MET A 1 17.91 10.43 5.53
C MET A 1 17.36 11.25 4.38
N GLU A 2 16.57 10.63 3.51
CA GLU A 2 15.87 11.34 2.46
C GLU A 2 14.44 11.64 2.95
N TYR A 3 13.89 12.78 2.56
CA TYR A 3 12.55 13.19 2.95
C TYR A 3 11.90 13.98 1.81
N PHE A 4 10.57 13.86 1.73
CA PHE A 4 9.74 14.60 0.80
C PHE A 4 8.73 15.41 1.61
N SER A 5 8.51 16.67 1.24
CA SER A 5 7.53 17.55 1.89
C SER A 5 6.73 18.32 0.85
N THR A 6 5.51 18.68 1.22
CA THR A 6 4.66 19.57 0.45
C THR A 6 3.83 20.42 1.40
N ASP A 7 3.59 21.67 1.01
CA ASP A 7 2.72 22.63 1.67
C ASP A 7 1.27 22.56 1.17
N LYS A 8 1.01 21.73 0.16
CA LYS A 8 -0.30 21.59 -0.49
C LYS A 8 -0.79 20.16 -0.41
N LEU A 9 -2.05 19.98 -0.01
CA LEU A 9 -2.74 18.73 -0.27
C LEU A 9 -3.00 18.63 -1.78
N GLY A 10 -2.41 17.60 -2.41
CA GLY A 10 -2.66 17.27 -3.81
C GLY A 10 -4.04 16.65 -4.03
N ARG A 11 -4.16 15.83 -5.08
CA ARG A 11 -5.40 15.09 -5.37
C ARG A 11 -5.68 14.06 -4.26
N VAL A 12 -6.93 14.01 -3.79
CA VAL A 12 -7.39 13.03 -2.82
C VAL A 12 -8.25 11.98 -3.52
N PHE A 13 -7.98 10.71 -3.21
CA PHE A 13 -8.77 9.56 -3.68
C PHE A 13 -9.43 8.88 -2.50
N VAL A 14 -10.72 8.61 -2.63
CA VAL A 14 -11.47 7.76 -1.70
C VAL A 14 -11.77 6.46 -2.44
N VAL A 15 -11.23 5.36 -1.95
CA VAL A 15 -11.34 4.05 -2.58
C VAL A 15 -12.28 3.18 -1.74
N ARG A 16 -13.33 2.67 -2.37
CA ARG A 16 -14.17 1.61 -1.82
C ARG A 16 -13.80 0.32 -2.54
N LEU A 17 -13.58 -0.73 -1.77
CA LEU A 17 -13.38 -2.09 -2.27
C LEU A 17 -14.66 -2.89 -2.03
N ASP A 18 -14.97 -3.77 -2.97
CA ASP A 18 -16.07 -4.72 -2.88
C ASP A 18 -15.58 -6.10 -2.41
N PRO A 19 -16.47 -6.95 -1.86
CA PRO A 19 -16.08 -8.30 -1.46
C PRO A 19 -15.50 -9.10 -2.64
N GLY A 20 -14.30 -9.65 -2.44
CA GLY A 20 -13.55 -10.34 -3.49
C GLY A 20 -12.44 -9.51 -4.13
N ASP A 21 -12.44 -8.19 -3.91
CA ASP A 21 -11.34 -7.34 -4.36
C ASP A 21 -10.09 -7.55 -3.50
N TYR A 22 -8.93 -7.53 -4.15
CA TYR A 22 -7.66 -7.53 -3.47
C TYR A 22 -7.14 -6.11 -3.28
N VAL A 23 -6.73 -5.78 -2.05
CA VAL A 23 -6.35 -4.41 -1.64
C VAL A 23 -5.17 -3.87 -2.45
N LEU A 24 -4.09 -4.66 -2.57
CA LEU A 24 -2.85 -4.22 -3.21
C LEU A 24 -3.06 -4.00 -4.72
N GLU A 25 -3.71 -4.95 -5.37
CA GLU A 25 -4.04 -4.95 -6.78
C GLU A 25 -4.93 -3.76 -7.13
N SER A 26 -5.99 -3.53 -6.35
CA SER A 26 -6.90 -2.40 -6.56
C SER A 26 -6.20 -1.05 -6.44
N ILE A 27 -5.25 -0.90 -5.49
CA ILE A 27 -4.43 0.31 -5.37
C ILE A 27 -3.48 0.45 -6.57
N ASN A 28 -2.84 -0.63 -7.02
CA ASN A 28 -1.96 -0.60 -8.19
C ASN A 28 -2.72 -0.24 -9.48
N GLU A 29 -3.93 -0.77 -9.66
CA GLU A 29 -4.80 -0.42 -10.78
C GLU A 29 -5.17 1.07 -10.77
N LEU A 30 -5.50 1.62 -9.59
CA LEU A 30 -5.77 3.06 -9.44
C LEU A 30 -4.55 3.89 -9.82
N ILE A 31 -3.36 3.51 -9.34
CA ILE A 31 -2.09 4.20 -9.65
C ILE A 31 -1.86 4.28 -11.16
N VAL A 32 -2.02 3.16 -11.86
CA VAL A 32 -1.85 3.08 -13.32
C VAL A 32 -2.93 3.91 -14.04
N ARG A 33 -4.19 3.74 -13.65
CA ARG A 33 -5.34 4.41 -14.28
C ARG A 33 -5.25 5.92 -14.18
N GLU A 34 -4.89 6.43 -13.01
CA GLU A 34 -4.84 7.86 -12.70
C GLU A 34 -3.48 8.50 -12.97
N LYS A 35 -2.53 7.71 -13.47
CA LYS A 35 -1.15 8.11 -13.80
C LYS A 35 -0.45 8.78 -12.61
N ILE A 36 -0.52 8.12 -11.46
CA ILE A 36 0.05 8.60 -10.20
C ILE A 36 1.54 8.21 -10.17
N ASN A 37 2.42 9.20 -10.00
CA ASN A 37 3.85 8.95 -9.82
C ASN A 37 4.19 8.77 -8.33
N ASP A 38 3.68 9.65 -7.49
CA ASP A 38 3.94 9.69 -6.05
C ASP A 38 2.62 9.90 -5.29
N ALA A 39 2.37 9.05 -4.30
CA ALA A 39 1.21 9.17 -3.41
C ALA A 39 1.47 8.50 -2.07
N ILE A 40 0.61 8.82 -1.10
CA ILE A 40 0.60 8.20 0.22
C ILE A 40 -0.79 7.64 0.50
N VAL A 41 -0.85 6.52 1.21
CA VAL A 41 -2.09 6.04 1.83
C VAL A 41 -2.18 6.67 3.21
N VAL A 42 -3.10 7.62 3.39
CA VAL A 42 -3.24 8.36 4.66
C VAL A 42 -3.94 7.52 5.72
N SER A 43 -4.97 6.77 5.33
CA SER A 43 -5.74 5.90 6.22
C SER A 43 -6.52 4.88 5.40
N ALA A 44 -6.73 3.69 5.98
CA ALA A 44 -7.60 2.66 5.45
C ALA A 44 -8.19 1.85 6.61
N VAL A 45 -9.46 1.47 6.49
CA VAL A 45 -10.16 0.63 7.47
C VAL A 45 -11.04 -0.36 6.71
N GLY A 46 -11.03 -1.63 7.11
CA GLY A 46 -11.82 -2.67 6.48
C GLY A 46 -11.58 -4.04 7.13
N THR A 47 -12.24 -5.06 6.60
CA THR A 47 -12.06 -6.46 7.01
C THR A 47 -11.58 -7.26 5.82
N LEU A 48 -10.61 -8.14 6.05
CA LEU A 48 -10.05 -9.04 5.05
C LEU A 48 -10.35 -10.48 5.44
N ASN A 49 -10.80 -11.29 4.49
CA ASN A 49 -10.94 -12.74 4.66
C ASN A 49 -9.61 -13.47 4.41
N GLU A 50 -8.71 -12.90 3.59
CA GLU A 50 -7.37 -13.39 3.30
C GLU A 50 -6.35 -12.26 3.39
N CYS A 51 -5.16 -12.51 3.93
CA CYS A 51 -4.11 -11.51 4.02
C CYS A 51 -2.72 -12.17 3.98
N THR A 52 -1.89 -11.77 3.01
CA THR A 52 -0.47 -12.14 3.01
C THR A 52 0.36 -11.00 3.57
N LEU A 53 1.03 -11.23 4.70
CA LEU A 53 1.93 -10.26 5.34
C LEU A 53 3.38 -10.63 5.05
N HIS A 54 4.13 -9.68 4.47
CA HIS A 54 5.57 -9.77 4.33
C HIS A 54 6.27 -9.26 5.59
N ILE A 55 7.14 -10.09 6.17
CA ILE A 55 7.80 -9.85 7.43
C ILE A 55 9.31 -10.06 7.24
N VAL A 56 10.10 -9.04 7.57
CA VAL A 56 11.56 -9.14 7.66
C VAL A 56 11.94 -9.69 9.03
N THR A 57 12.57 -10.85 9.08
CA THR A 57 12.79 -11.60 10.34
C THR A 57 14.18 -11.43 10.95
N THR A 58 15.06 -10.68 10.27
CA THR A 58 16.48 -10.55 10.65
C THR A 58 16.94 -9.11 10.56
N THR A 59 17.95 -8.76 11.36
CA THR A 59 18.62 -7.46 11.34
C THR A 59 19.91 -7.44 10.51
N GLY A 60 20.32 -8.60 9.97
CA GLY A 60 21.50 -8.73 9.10
C GLY A 60 21.20 -8.56 7.62
N PHE A 61 22.26 -8.49 6.81
CA PHE A 61 22.18 -8.43 5.34
C PHE A 61 22.78 -9.70 4.71
N PRO A 62 22.11 -10.35 3.73
CA PRO A 62 20.78 -10.01 3.22
C PRO A 62 19.66 -10.32 4.23
N PRO A 63 18.52 -9.62 4.16
CA PRO A 63 17.36 -9.89 5.00
C PRO A 63 16.77 -11.27 4.69
N LYS A 64 16.19 -11.92 5.71
CA LYS A 64 15.38 -13.13 5.54
C LYS A 64 13.90 -12.78 5.50
N GLU A 65 13.31 -13.02 4.34
CA GLU A 65 11.91 -12.75 4.06
C GLU A 65 11.01 -13.89 4.52
N TYR A 66 9.90 -13.56 5.19
CA TYR A 66 8.85 -14.49 5.58
C TYR A 66 7.50 -13.95 5.14
N PHE A 67 6.67 -14.80 4.53
CA PHE A 67 5.33 -14.46 4.07
C PHE A 67 4.31 -15.26 4.88
N LYS A 68 3.60 -14.58 5.78
CA LYS A 68 2.50 -15.18 6.55
C LYS A 68 1.22 -15.07 5.74
N ARG A 69 0.52 -16.19 5.55
CA ARG A 69 -0.84 -16.24 4.98
C ARG A 69 -1.88 -16.47 6.07
#